data_AF-A0A1C5NF34-F1
#
_entry.id   AF-A0A1C5NF34-F1
#
_cell.length_a   1.000
_cell.length_b   1.000
_cell.length_c   1.000
_cell.angle_alpha   90.00
_cell.angle_beta   90.00
_cell.angle_gamma   90.00
#
_symmetry.space_group_name_H-M   'P 1'
#
loop_
_entity.id
_entity.type
_entity.pdbx_description
1 polymer ?
#
loop_
_entity_poly.entity_id
_entity_poly.type
_entity_poly.pdbx_seq_one_letter_code
_entity_poly.pdbx_strand_id
1 'polypeptide(L)'
;MEKLNVGDFVGMLQKREKDGETFWRLIEDKINKITITKTYGRRYFTKSKFYPLDADDIDSNTKIMEESIGKDWILTNEIFGLNDKTRPHAERWVKWANENIDKAVSVLE
;
A
#
# COMPACT_ATOMS: atom_id res chain seq x y z
N MET A 1 -3.51 -15.32 -4.57
CA MET A 1 -2.46 -14.29 -4.48
C MET A 1 -1.18 -14.97 -4.03
N GLU A 2 -0.07 -14.72 -4.71
CA GLU A 2 1.23 -15.23 -4.28
C GLU A 2 1.71 -14.48 -3.03
N LYS A 3 2.37 -15.20 -2.12
CA LYS A 3 2.91 -14.61 -0.89
C LYS A 3 4.11 -13.74 -1.22
N LEU A 4 4.24 -12.60 -0.54
CA LEU A 4 5.40 -11.71 -0.68
C LEU A 4 6.66 -12.35 -0.09
N ASN A 5 7.79 -12.05 -0.72
CA ASN A 5 9.11 -12.57 -0.41
C ASN A 5 10.09 -11.44 -0.05
N VAL A 6 11.24 -11.81 0.51
CA VAL A 6 12.34 -10.87 0.66
C VAL A 6 12.76 -10.35 -0.70
N GLY A 7 12.88 -9.03 -0.85
CA GLY A 7 13.16 -8.37 -2.11
C GLY A 7 11.94 -7.71 -2.75
N ASP A 8 10.74 -8.20 -2.43
CA ASP A 8 9.48 -7.61 -2.88
C ASP A 8 9.21 -6.27 -2.18
N PHE A 9 8.31 -5.49 -2.77
CA PHE A 9 7.94 -4.18 -2.26
C PHE A 9 6.53 -4.19 -1.66
N VAL A 10 6.35 -3.36 -0.64
CA VAL A 10 5.05 -2.98 -0.09
C VAL A 10 4.88 -1.48 -0.21
N GLY A 11 3.64 -1.02 -0.26
CA GLY A 11 3.29 0.37 -0.42
C GLY A 11 2.01 0.76 0.29
N MET A 12 1.85 2.07 0.49
CA MET A 12 0.68 2.71 1.06
C MET A 12 0.36 3.96 0.25
N LEU A 13 -0.91 4.13 -0.12
CA LEU A 13 -1.42 5.33 -0.77
C LEU A 13 -1.89 6.31 0.30
N GLN A 14 -1.33 7.51 0.32
CA GLN A 14 -1.62 8.46 1.38
C GLN A 14 -1.68 9.90 0.85
N LYS A 15 -2.70 10.62 1.29
CA LYS A 15 -2.83 12.07 1.13
C LYS A 15 -1.90 12.77 2.12
N ARG A 16 -1.12 13.71 1.64
CA ARG A 16 -0.11 14.47 2.39
C ARG A 16 -0.30 15.95 2.15
N GLU A 17 0.11 16.75 3.11
CA GLU A 17 0.19 18.19 2.99
C GLU A 17 1.65 18.62 3.20
N LYS A 18 2.14 19.50 2.34
CA LYS A 18 3.45 20.12 2.50
C LYS A 18 3.41 21.51 1.91
N ASP A 19 3.92 22.50 2.65
CA ASP A 19 4.01 23.89 2.20
C ASP A 19 2.65 24.49 1.75
N GLY A 20 1.54 24.02 2.34
CA GLY A 20 0.18 24.44 2.01
C GLY A 20 -0.44 23.73 0.79
N GLU A 21 0.29 22.83 0.13
CA GLU A 21 -0.21 22.03 -0.99
C GLU A 21 -0.55 20.61 -0.54
N THR A 22 -1.74 20.15 -0.92
CA THR A 22 -2.20 18.78 -0.66
C THR A 22 -1.97 17.90 -1.88
N PHE A 23 -1.35 16.74 -1.69
CA PHE A 23 -1.04 15.80 -2.75
C PHE A 23 -1.11 14.35 -2.27
N TRP A 24 -1.41 13.43 -3.17
CA TRP A 24 -1.35 12.00 -2.96
C TRP A 24 0.05 11.46 -3.28
N ARG A 25 0.49 10.49 -2.48
CA ARG A 25 1.79 9.84 -2.67
C ARG A 25 1.69 8.33 -2.41
N LEU A 26 2.38 7.57 -3.25
CA LEU A 26 2.73 6.17 -2.95
C LEU A 26 3.99 6.18 -2.08
N ILE A 27 3.84 5.77 -0.82
CA ILE A 27 4.95 5.51 0.09
C ILE A 27 5.27 4.04 -0.02
N GLU A 28 6.46 3.68 -0.49
CA GLU A 28 6.87 2.29 -0.65
C GLU A 28 8.17 1.96 0.05
N ASP A 29 8.35 0.69 0.41
CA ASP A 29 9.61 0.16 0.92
C ASP A 29 9.78 -1.32 0.56
N LYS A 30 11.02 -1.79 0.59
CA LYS A 30 11.40 -3.16 0.26
C LYS A 30 11.38 -4.04 1.51
N ILE A 31 10.81 -5.23 1.39
CA ILE A 31 10.89 -6.28 2.40
C ILE A 31 12.34 -6.78 2.45
N ASN A 32 12.99 -6.68 3.62
CA ASN A 32 14.36 -7.13 3.82
C ASN A 32 14.47 -8.43 4.64
N LYS A 33 13.41 -8.78 5.38
CA LYS A 33 13.39 -9.95 6.26
C LYS A 33 11.95 -10.39 6.48
N ILE A 34 11.76 -11.71 6.52
CA ILE A 34 10.49 -12.35 6.90
C ILE A 34 10.78 -13.22 8.12
N THR A 35 9.92 -13.14 9.15
CA THR A 35 10.03 -13.99 10.34
C THR A 35 8.69 -14.61 10.68
N ILE A 36 8.70 -15.73 11.37
CA ILE A 36 7.50 -16.32 11.97
C ILE A 36 7.74 -16.39 13.48
N THR A 37 6.84 -15.79 14.25
CA THR A 37 6.89 -15.79 15.71
C THR A 37 5.65 -16.51 16.26
N LYS A 38 5.76 -17.09 17.46
CA LYS A 38 4.62 -17.76 18.09
C LYS A 38 3.49 -16.79 18.47
N THR A 39 3.84 -15.61 18.96
CA THR A 39 2.88 -14.62 19.46
C THR A 39 2.26 -13.80 18.33
N TYR A 40 3.05 -13.43 17.32
CA TYR A 40 2.64 -12.47 16.30
C TYR A 40 2.53 -13.08 14.90
N GLY A 41 2.68 -14.39 14.74
CA GLY A 41 2.60 -15.05 13.43
C GLY A 41 3.71 -14.58 12.48
N ARG A 42 3.39 -14.58 11.18
CA ARG A 42 4.33 -14.20 10.10
C ARG A 42 4.43 -12.67 10.00
N ARG A 43 5.65 -12.15 9.93
CA ARG A 43 5.94 -10.71 9.88
C ARG A 43 6.84 -10.34 8.72
N TYR A 44 6.51 -9.24 8.04
CA TYR A 44 7.36 -8.60 7.04
C TYR A 44 8.08 -7.42 7.66
N PHE A 45 9.41 -7.40 7.56
CA PHE A 45 10.23 -6.27 7.95
C PHE A 45 10.65 -5.53 6.68
N THR A 46 10.58 -4.21 6.75
CA THR A 46 11.00 -3.35 5.64
C THR A 46 12.30 -2.65 5.96
N LYS A 47 12.93 -2.05 4.94
CA LYS A 47 14.26 -1.47 5.09
C LYS A 47 14.29 -0.27 6.04
N SER A 48 13.26 0.56 6.06
CA SER A 48 13.32 1.88 6.70
C SER A 48 11.99 2.56 7.04
N LYS A 49 10.90 2.31 6.31
CA LYS A 49 9.69 3.16 6.38
C LYS A 49 8.55 2.55 7.16
N PHE A 50 8.49 1.23 7.26
CA PHE A 50 7.39 0.54 7.95
C PHE A 50 7.91 -0.29 9.12
N TYR A 51 7.22 -0.17 10.26
CA TYR A 51 7.38 -1.07 11.40
C TYR A 51 7.03 -2.52 10.99
N PRO A 52 7.42 -3.54 11.77
CA PRO A 52 7.14 -4.93 11.42
C PRO A 52 5.66 -5.16 11.12
N LEU A 53 5.38 -5.56 9.89
CA LEU A 53 4.03 -5.68 9.34
C LEU A 53 3.47 -7.07 9.59
N ASP A 54 2.19 -7.16 9.91
CA ASP A 54 1.49 -8.44 9.90
C ASP A 54 1.37 -8.95 8.47
N ALA A 55 2.05 -10.06 8.18
CA ALA A 55 2.11 -10.56 6.81
C ALA A 55 0.73 -11.01 6.30
N ASP A 56 -0.16 -11.48 7.17
CA ASP A 56 -1.48 -11.94 6.77
C ASP A 56 -2.40 -10.75 6.46
N ASP A 57 -2.26 -9.63 7.19
CA ASP A 57 -2.95 -8.38 6.87
C ASP A 57 -2.46 -7.78 5.56
N ILE A 58 -1.13 -7.73 5.34
CA ILE A 58 -0.58 -7.22 4.07
C ILE A 58 -1.04 -8.08 2.90
N ASP A 59 -1.04 -9.40 3.07
CA ASP A 59 -1.51 -10.32 2.05
C ASP A 59 -3.02 -10.09 1.76
N SER A 60 -3.84 -9.89 2.79
CA SER A 60 -5.26 -9.55 2.64
C SER A 60 -5.48 -8.22 1.90
N ASN A 61 -4.78 -7.15 2.33
CA ASN A 61 -4.85 -5.83 1.72
C ASN A 61 -4.41 -5.84 0.26
N THR A 62 -3.38 -6.64 -0.07
CA THR A 62 -2.92 -6.83 -1.45
C THR A 62 -4.02 -7.44 -2.30
N LYS A 63 -4.72 -8.47 -1.81
CA LYS A 63 -5.84 -9.08 -2.52
C LYS A 63 -6.98 -8.07 -2.74
N ILE A 64 -7.31 -7.27 -1.73
CA ILE A 64 -8.33 -6.21 -1.86
C ILE A 64 -7.93 -5.20 -2.93
N MET A 65 -6.65 -4.81 -2.98
CA MET A 65 -6.14 -3.88 -3.99
C MET A 65 -6.10 -4.49 -5.40
N GLU A 66 -5.93 -5.80 -5.54
CA GLU A 66 -6.11 -6.48 -6.82
C GLU A 66 -7.59 -6.50 -7.27
N GLU A 67 -8.51 -6.73 -6.33
CA GLU A 67 -9.96 -6.79 -6.59
C GLU A 67 -10.60 -5.41 -6.85
N SER A 68 -9.97 -4.35 -6.35
CA SER A 68 -10.38 -2.95 -6.58
C SER A 68 -10.02 -2.44 -7.98
N ILE A 69 -9.21 -3.18 -8.75
CA ILE A 69 -8.86 -2.80 -10.12
C ILE A 69 -10.14 -2.73 -10.98
N GLY A 70 -10.39 -1.55 -11.55
CA GLY A 70 -11.61 -1.27 -12.33
C GLY A 70 -12.85 -0.99 -11.49
N LYS A 71 -12.69 -0.79 -10.18
CA LYS A 71 -13.73 -0.28 -9.28
C LYS A 71 -13.54 1.20 -9.01
N ASP A 72 -14.59 1.84 -8.51
CA ASP A 72 -14.60 3.27 -8.15
C ASP A 72 -14.10 3.53 -6.72
N TRP A 73 -13.45 2.55 -6.10
CA TRP A 73 -12.89 2.66 -4.75
C TRP A 73 -11.56 1.90 -4.67
N ILE A 74 -10.70 2.33 -3.75
CA ILE A 74 -9.41 1.69 -3.42
C ILE A 74 -9.14 1.80 -1.92
N LEU A 75 -8.22 1.01 -1.39
CA LEU A 75 -7.71 1.21 -0.04
C LEU A 75 -6.70 2.37 -0.02
N THR A 76 -6.78 3.19 1.02
CA THR A 76 -5.83 4.26 1.33
C THR A 76 -5.43 4.15 2.79
N ASN A 77 -4.24 4.64 3.16
CA ASN A 77 -3.65 4.50 4.51
C ASN A 77 -3.43 3.06 5.00
N GLU A 78 -3.70 2.06 4.16
CA GLU A 78 -3.39 0.65 4.40
C GLU A 78 -2.16 0.23 3.60
N ILE A 79 -1.34 -0.65 4.18
CA ILE A 79 -0.16 -1.17 3.51
C ILE A 79 -0.54 -2.43 2.72
N PHE A 80 -0.07 -2.52 1.48
CA PHE A 80 -0.31 -3.64 0.57
C PHE A 80 0.95 -3.96 -0.24
N GLY A 81 1.03 -5.14 -0.84
CA GLY A 81 2.10 -5.57 -1.71
C GLY A 81 2.06 -4.87 -3.07
N LEU A 82 3.23 -4.47 -3.57
CA LEU A 82 3.42 -3.83 -4.87
C LEU A 82 3.97 -4.85 -5.88
N ASN A 83 3.07 -5.71 -6.38
CA ASN A 83 3.35 -6.73 -7.39
C ASN A 83 3.05 -6.22 -8.81
N ASP A 84 3.20 -7.09 -9.82
CA ASP A 84 2.99 -6.74 -11.24
C ASP A 84 1.58 -6.24 -11.55
N LYS A 85 0.58 -6.58 -10.72
CA LYS A 85 -0.79 -6.06 -10.84
C LYS A 85 -0.95 -4.76 -10.09
N THR A 86 -0.61 -4.71 -8.81
CA THR A 86 -0.98 -3.56 -7.96
C THR A 86 -0.10 -2.35 -8.21
N ARG A 87 1.19 -2.51 -8.53
CA ARG A 87 2.12 -1.38 -8.70
C ARG A 87 1.73 -0.42 -9.84
N PRO A 88 1.50 -0.86 -11.09
CA PRO A 88 1.11 0.04 -12.17
C PRO A 88 -0.21 0.77 -11.88
N HIS A 89 -1.12 0.11 -11.17
CA HIS A 89 -2.39 0.71 -10.77
C HIS A 89 -2.22 1.73 -9.64
N ALA A 90 -1.41 1.45 -8.62
CA ALA A 90 -1.08 2.38 -7.55
C ALA A 90 -0.47 3.69 -8.09
N GLU A 91 0.48 3.60 -9.02
CA GLU A 91 1.08 4.77 -9.68
C GLU A 91 0.04 5.58 -10.47
N ARG A 92 -0.85 4.89 -11.22
CA ARG A 92 -1.94 5.55 -11.95
C ARG A 92 -2.94 6.22 -11.03
N TRP A 93 -3.33 5.58 -9.93
CA TRP A 93 -4.26 6.15 -8.95
C TRP A 93 -3.67 7.39 -8.29
N VAL A 94 -2.39 7.37 -7.91
CA VAL A 94 -1.69 8.56 -7.38
C VAL A 94 -1.68 9.69 -8.39
N LYS A 95 -1.34 9.39 -9.65
CA LYS A 95 -1.35 10.39 -10.73
C LYS A 95 -2.74 11.01 -10.88
N TRP A 96 -3.77 10.18 -11.04
CA TRP A 96 -5.15 10.64 -11.21
C TRP A 96 -5.63 11.46 -10.01
N ALA A 97 -5.33 11.02 -8.79
CA ALA A 97 -5.74 11.69 -7.56
C ALA A 97 -5.07 13.07 -7.38
N ASN A 98 -3.84 13.24 -7.86
CA ASN A 98 -3.18 14.54 -7.89
C ASN A 98 -3.73 15.46 -8.98
N GLU A 99 -4.16 14.91 -10.12
CA GLU A 99 -4.82 15.67 -11.18
C GLU A 99 -6.28 16.04 -10.83
N ASN A 100 -6.88 15.37 -9.84
CA ASN A 100 -8.28 15.51 -9.43
C ASN A 100 -8.41 15.56 -7.89
N ILE A 101 -7.64 16.44 -7.24
CA ILE A 101 -7.48 16.48 -5.77
C ILE A 101 -8.79 16.68 -5.00
N ASP A 102 -9.74 17.39 -5.61
CA ASP A 102 -11.08 17.69 -5.14
C ASP A 102 -12.03 16.49 -5.22
N LYS A 103 -11.76 15.54 -6.12
CA LYS A 103 -12.55 14.32 -6.30
C LYS A 103 -11.97 13.12 -5.54
N ALA A 104 -10.68 13.15 -5.24
CA ALA A 104 -10.01 12.12 -4.45
C ALA A 104 -10.29 12.31 -2.96
N VAL A 105 -11.53 12.00 -2.57
CA VAL A 105 -12.06 12.11 -1.20
C VAL A 105 -12.11 10.75 -0.52
N SER A 106 -11.94 10.73 0.80
CA SER A 106 -12.15 9.54 1.62
C SER A 106 -13.65 9.34 1.85
N VAL A 107 -14.14 8.11 1.78
CA VAL A 107 -15.54 7.77 2.06
C VAL A 107 -15.77 7.49 3.56
N LEU A 108 -14.70 7.48 4.36
CA LEU A 108 -14.73 7.18 5.80
C LEU A 108 -14.48 8.42 6.69
N GLU A 109 -14.92 9.60 6.25
CA GLU A 109 -14.95 10.81 7.10
C GLU A 109 -16.21 10.88 7.97
#